data_AF-A0A955IC36-F1
#
_entry.id   AF-A0A955IC36-F1
#
_cell.length_a   1.000
_cell.length_b   1.000
_cell.length_c   1.000
_cell.angle_alpha   90.00
_cell.angle_beta   90.00
_cell.angle_gamma   90.00
#
_symmetry.space_group_name_H-M   'P 1'
#
loop_
_entity.id
_entity.type
_entity.pdbx_description
1 polymer ?
#
loop_
_entity_poly.entity_id
_entity_poly.type
_entity_poly.pdbx_seq_one_letter_code
_entity_poly.pdbx_strand_id
1 'polypeptide(L)' 'MALISFHSLEDRLIKDHMKLFLENKINSWSGQIKTPAALRKISKKPIIATEREIAINPRSRSAKLRTYEKPHNR' A
#
# COMPACT_ATOMS: atom_id res chain seq x y z
N MET A 1 -4.22 -8.28 -0.45
CA MET A 1 -3.43 -7.96 -1.66
C MET A 1 -2.03 -7.56 -1.24
N ALA A 2 -1.00 -8.02 -1.96
CA ALA A 2 0.40 -7.70 -1.70
C ALA A 2 1.09 -7.29 -3.00
N LEU A 3 1.92 -6.25 -2.95
CA LEU A 3 2.67 -5.72 -4.08
C LEU A 3 4.14 -5.58 -3.69
N ILE A 4 5.04 -6.04 -4.55
CA ILE A 4 6.49 -5.88 -4.37
C ILE A 4 7.01 -5.00 -5.51
N SER A 5 7.82 -4.02 -5.17
CA SER A 5 8.52 -3.16 -6.12
C SER A 5 10.01 -3.16 -5.82
N PHE A 6 10.84 -3.01 -6.84
CA PHE A 6 12.30 -2.95 -6.69
C PHE A 6 12.83 -1.54 -6.96
N HIS A 7 12.10 -0.75 -7.73
CA HIS A 7 12.52 0.57 -8.15
C HIS A 7 11.64 1.66 -7.52
N SER A 8 12.23 2.82 -7.24
CA SER A 8 11.51 3.94 -6.61
C SER A 8 10.40 4.51 -7.51
N LEU A 9 10.53 4.38 -8.84
CA LEU A 9 9.48 4.79 -9.79
C LEU A 9 8.24 3.90 -9.69
N GLU A 10 8.44 2.57 -9.62
CA GLU A 10 7.36 1.61 -9.42
C GLU A 10 6.65 1.85 -8.08
N ASP A 11 7.43 2.03 -6.99
CA ASP A 11 6.85 2.28 -5.66
C ASP A 11 6.00 3.57 -5.64
N ARG A 12 6.45 4.61 -6.35
CA ARG A 12 5.70 5.85 -6.52
C ARG A 12 4.40 5.62 -7.27
N LEU A 13 4.45 4.95 -8.42
CA LEU A 13 3.26 4.64 -9.23
C LEU A 13 2.24 3.83 -8.42
N ILE A 14 2.70 2.80 -7.70
CA ILE A 14 1.86 1.97 -6.83
C ILE A 14 1.20 2.84 -5.76
N LYS A 15 1.98 3.68 -5.06
CA LYS A 15 1.46 4.54 -3.99
C LYS A 15 0.39 5.49 -4.51
N ASP A 16 0.63 6.11 -5.66
CA ASP A 16 -0.27 7.11 -6.23
C ASP A 16 -1.56 6.45 -6.74
N HIS A 17 -1.47 5.31 -7.42
CA HIS A 17 -2.64 4.56 -7.88
C HIS A 17 -3.45 3.97 -6.71
N MET A 18 -2.79 3.42 -5.69
CA MET A 18 -3.47 2.84 -4.53
C MET A 18 -4.22 3.88 -3.69
N LYS A 19 -3.81 5.15 -3.73
CA LYS A 19 -4.49 6.24 -3.01
C LYS A 19 -5.99 6.32 -3.36
N LEU A 20 -6.34 6.07 -4.62
CA LEU A 20 -7.72 6.07 -5.12
C LEU A 20 -8.63 5.03 -4.43
N PHE A 21 -8.05 3.95 -3.91
CA PHE A 21 -8.78 2.87 -3.24
C PHE A 21 -8.78 2.98 -1.72
N LEU A 22 -7.90 3.82 -1.18
CA LEU A 22 -7.69 4.00 0.26
C LEU A 22 -8.47 5.16 0.86
N GLU A 23 -8.96 6.06 0.01
CA GLU A 23 -9.67 7.27 0.43
C GLU A 23 -11.18 7.07 0.39
N ASN A 24 -11.87 7.57 1.41
CA ASN A 24 -13.32 7.69 1.41
C ASN A 24 -13.73 8.79 0.43
N LYS A 25 -14.71 8.52 -0.43
CA LYS A 25 -15.36 9.58 -1.20
C LYS A 25 -16.41 10.26 -0.34
N ILE A 26 -16.16 11.52 -0.01
CA ILE A 26 -17.01 12.34 0.84
C ILE A 26 -17.92 13.21 -0.04
N ASN A 27 -19.18 13.38 0.36
CA ASN A 27 -20.07 14.35 -0.24
C ASN A 27 -19.69 15.75 0.27
N SER A 28 -19.30 16.66 -0.63
CA SER A 28 -18.84 18.01 -0.26
C SER A 28 -19.88 18.88 0.42
N TRP A 29 -21.18 18.60 0.24
CA TRP A 29 -22.27 19.37 0.84
C TRP A 29 -22.67 18.84 2.22
N SER A 30 -22.84 17.52 2.36
CA SER A 30 -23.30 16.90 3.61
C SER A 30 -22.18 16.46 4.54
N GLY A 31 -20.94 16.39 4.07
CA GLY A 31 -19.79 15.86 4.82
C GLY A 31 -19.83 14.34 5.06
N GLN A 32 -20.86 13.65 4.56
CA GLN A 32 -21.04 12.22 4.78
C GLN A 32 -20.19 11.39 3.80
N ILE A 33 -19.77 10.20 4.25
CA ILE A 33 -19.09 9.23 3.40
C ILE A 33 -20.09 8.68 2.39
N LYS A 34 -19.96 9.06 1.12
CA LYS A 34 -20.75 8.54 0.01
C LYS A 34 -20.29 7.15 -0.41
N THR A 35 -18.97 6.93 -0.40
CA THR A 35 -18.38 5.63 -0.73
C THR A 35 -17.20 5.40 0.20
N PRO A 36 -17.22 4.35 1.03
CA PRO A 36 -16.09 4.03 1.88
C PRO A 36 -14.90 3.57 1.04
N ALA A 37 -13.71 3.72 1.60
CA ALA A 37 -12.47 3.21 1.03
C ALA A 37 -12.60 1.70 0.77
N ALA A 38 -12.23 1.27 -0.43
CA ALA A 38 -12.30 -0.13 -0.84
C ALA A 38 -11.19 -0.97 -0.18
N LEU A 39 -10.08 -0.34 0.20
CA LEU A 39 -8.91 -0.98 0.81
C LEU A 39 -8.46 -0.22 2.05
N ARG A 40 -7.77 -0.94 2.94
CA ARG A 40 -7.03 -0.39 4.07
C ARG A 40 -5.56 -0.81 3.99
N LYS A 41 -4.65 0.10 4.34
CA LYS A 41 -3.23 -0.24 4.48
C LYS A 41 -3.02 -1.08 5.73
N ILE A 42 -2.28 -2.19 5.62
CA ILE A 42 -1.87 -2.96 6.79
C ILE A 42 -0.67 -2.28 7.47
N SER A 43 0.26 -1.73 6.69
CA SER A 43 1.42 -0.96 7.19
C SER A 43 1.52 0.42 6.56
N LYS A 44 1.96 1.41 7.36
CA LYS A 44 2.20 2.79 6.88
C LYS A 44 3.42 2.90 5.98
N LYS A 45 4.50 2.16 6.31
CA LYS A 45 5.76 2.10 5.54
C LYS A 45 5.84 0.75 4.80
N PRO A 46 6.47 0.69 3.61
CA PRO A 46 6.73 -0.60 2.99
C PRO A 46 7.61 -1.45 3.89
N ILE A 47 7.39 -2.76 3.87
CA ILE A 47 8.26 -3.75 4.50
C ILE A 47 9.48 -3.91 3.59
N ILE A 48 10.67 -3.81 4.16
CA ILE A 48 11.95 -3.95 3.46
C ILE A 48 12.63 -5.26 3.83
N ALA A 49 13.51 -5.74 2.96
CA ALA A 49 14.31 -6.92 3.23
C ALA A 49 15.20 -6.72 4.47
N THR A 50 15.36 -7.78 5.26
CA THR A 50 16.25 -7.78 6.43
C THR A 50 17.71 -7.96 6.00
N GLU A 51 18.67 -7.61 6.85
CA GLU A 51 20.10 -7.81 6.56
C GLU A 51 20.44 -9.27 6.26
N ARG A 52 19.84 -10.21 7.01
CA ARG A 52 19.99 -11.64 6.79
C ARG A 52 19.45 -12.06 5.42
N GLU A 53 18.30 -11.53 5.03
CA GLU A 53 17.71 -11.79 3.71
C GLU A 53 18.60 -11.24 2.59
N ILE A 54 19.15 -10.04 2.75
CA ILE A 54 20.06 -9.42 1.79
C ILE A 54 21.34 -10.23 1.65
N ALA A 55 21.87 -10.80 2.73
CA ALA A 55 23.05 -11.66 2.70
C ALA A 55 22.82 -12.95 1.91
N ILE A 56 21.62 -13.55 2.03
CA ILE A 56 21.25 -14.78 1.32
C ILE A 56 20.81 -14.48 -0.13
N ASN A 57 20.13 -13.35 -0.34
CA ASN A 57 19.64 -12.89 -1.63
C ASN A 57 19.92 -11.39 -1.82
N PRO A 58 21.09 -11.03 -2.38
CA PRO A 58 21.46 -9.63 -2.61
C PRO A 58 20.47 -8.84 -3.48
N ARG A 59 19.71 -9.54 -4.35
CA ARG A 59 18.69 -8.91 -5.20
C ARG A 59 17.48 -8.39 -4.41
N SER A 60 17.24 -8.89 -3.20
CA SER A 60 16.17 -8.41 -2.32
C SER A 60 16.44 -7.01 -1.75
N ARG A 61 17.68 -6.50 -1.82
CA ARG A 61 18.08 -5.23 -1.17
C ARG A 61 17.18 -4.03 -1.51
N SER A 62 16.68 -3.96 -2.74
CA SER A 62 15.83 -2.85 -3.19
C SER A 62 14.33 -3.14 -3.08
N ALA A 63 13.95 -4.36 -2.69
CA ALA A 63 12.57 -4.80 -2.60
C ALA A 63 11.80 -4.02 -1.52
N LYS A 64 10.63 -3.54 -1.89
CA LYS A 64 9.66 -2.87 -1.02
C LYS A 64 8.33 -3.57 -1.16
N LEU A 65 7.88 -4.20 -0.08
CA LEU A 65 6.60 -4.88 0.01
C LEU A 65 5.54 -3.95 0.60
N ARG A 66 4.43 -3.78 -0.11
CA ARG A 66 3.23 -3.05 0.35
C ARG A 66 2.04 -3.99 0.43
N THR A 67 1.32 -3.93 1.54
CA THR A 67 0.19 -4.82 1.82
C THR A 67 -1.08 -4.04 2.12
N TYR A 68 -2.17 -4.53 1.53
CA TYR A 68 -3.50 -3.93 1.59
C TYR A 68 -4.53 -5.01 1.87
N GLU A 69 -5.50 -4.70 2.71
CA GLU A 69 -6.63 -5.58 3.02
C GLU A 69 -7.95 -4.93 2.63
N LYS A 70 -8.97 -5.75 2.38
CA LYS A 70 -10.34 -5.26 2.29
C LYS A 70 -10.83 -5.01 3.72
N PRO A 71 -11.34 -3.81 4.05
CA PRO A 71 -11.91 -3.56 5.37
C PRO A 71 -13.09 -4.52 5.59
N HIS A 72 -13.05 -5.28 6.68
CA HIS A 72 -14.15 -6.14 7.09
C HIS A 72 -15.16 -5.28 7.84
N ASN A 73 -16.41 -5.22 7.37
CA ASN A 73 -17.52 -4.76 8.20
C ASN A 73 -17.82 -5.88 9.21
N ARG A 74 -17.54 -5.63 10.49
CA ARG A 74 -18.25 -6.30 11.58
C ARG A 74 -19.37 -5.39 12.03
#